data_AF-A0A452QK82-F1
#
_entry.id   AF-A0A452QK82-F1
#
_cell.length_a   1.000
_cell.length_b   1.000
_cell.length_c   1.000
_cell.angle_alpha   90.00
_cell.angle_beta   90.00
_cell.angle_gamma   90.00
#
_symmetry.space_group_name_H-M   'P 1'
#
loop_
_entity.id
_entity.type
_entity.pdbx_description
1 polymer ?
#
loop_
_entity_poly.entity_id
_entity_poly.type
_entity_poly.pdbx_seq_one_letter_code
_entity_poly.pdbx_strand_id
1 'polypeptide(L)' 'MIVQRVVLNSRPGKNGNPVAENFRVEEVNLSDNINEGQVQVRTLYLSVDPYMLTTYF' A
#
# COMPACT_ATOMS: atom_id res chain seq x y z
N MET A 1 -13.63 -12.31 -0.12
CA MET A 1 -13.54 -11.86 1.31
C MET A 1 -13.21 -10.37 1.41
N ILE A 2 -13.66 -9.62 2.43
CA ILE A 2 -13.23 -8.21 2.62
C ILE A 2 -11.84 -8.16 3.26
N VAL A 3 -10.93 -7.35 2.71
CA VAL A 3 -9.58 -7.10 3.23
C VAL A 3 -9.26 -5.61 3.26
N GLN A 4 -8.32 -5.22 4.10
CA GLN A 4 -7.83 -3.85 4.17
C GLN A 4 -6.60 -3.66 3.29
N ARG A 5 -6.47 -2.48 2.68
CA ARG A 5 -5.26 -2.03 1.99
C ARG A 5 -4.92 -0.60 2.39
N VAL A 6 -3.64 -0.26 2.34
CA VAL A 6 -3.16 1.13 2.46
C VAL A 6 -2.86 1.65 1.06
N VAL A 7 -3.44 2.80 0.70
CA VAL A 7 -3.21 3.48 -0.58
C VAL A 7 -2.52 4.82 -0.36
N LEU A 8 -1.81 5.30 -1.38
CA LEU A 8 -1.28 6.67 -1.38
C LEU A 8 -2.44 7.65 -1.60
N ASN A 9 -2.80 8.39 -0.55
CA ASN A 9 -3.86 9.38 -0.52
C ASN A 9 -3.42 10.71 -1.16
N SER A 10 -2.19 11.15 -0.89
CA SER A 10 -1.62 12.37 -1.47
C SER A 10 -0.10 12.31 -1.49
N ARG A 11 0.54 13.07 -2.38
CA ARG A 11 2.00 13.20 -2.41
C ARG A 11 2.42 14.36 -1.52
N PRO A 12 3.48 14.22 -0.69
CA PRO A 12 3.98 15.33 0.14
C PRO A 12 4.63 16.45 -0.67
N GLY A 13 4.94 16.22 -1.97
CA GLY A 13 5.67 17.17 -2.82
C GLY A 13 7.19 17.03 -2.67
N LYS A 14 7.97 17.65 -3.56
CA LYS A 14 9.43 17.41 -3.63
C LYS A 14 10.22 17.85 -2.40
N ASN A 15 9.75 18.87 -1.72
CA ASN A 15 10.39 19.42 -0.51
C ASN A 15 9.50 19.27 0.72
N GLY A 16 8.42 18.49 0.62
CA GLY A 16 7.49 18.28 1.73
C GLY A 16 7.85 17.04 2.52
N ASN A 17 7.56 17.07 3.82
CA ASN A 17 7.71 15.92 4.69
C ASN A 17 6.51 14.98 4.52
N PRO A 18 6.72 13.66 4.50
CA PRO A 18 5.63 12.70 4.55
C PRO A 18 4.87 12.82 5.87
N VAL A 19 3.55 12.73 5.80
CA VAL A 19 2.66 12.68 6.97
C VAL A 19 1.74 11.47 6.86
N ALA A 20 1.17 11.01 7.98
CA ALA A 20 0.31 9.83 7.99
C ALA A 20 -0.89 9.98 7.04
N GLU A 21 -1.43 11.19 6.92
CA GLU A 21 -2.56 11.56 6.06
C GLU A 21 -2.25 11.45 4.57
N ASN A 22 -0.97 11.31 4.19
CA ASN A 22 -0.59 10.96 2.81
C ASN A 22 -0.96 9.52 2.45
N PHE A 23 -1.36 8.71 3.43
CA PHE A 23 -1.85 7.36 3.25
C PHE A 23 -3.28 7.22 3.77
N ARG A 24 -4.06 6.35 3.13
CA ARG A 24 -5.45 6.06 3.52
C ARG A 24 -5.68 4.56 3.59
N VAL A 25 -6.41 4.11 4.59
CA VAL A 25 -6.88 2.73 4.70
C VAL A 25 -8.21 2.59 3.98
N GLU A 26 -8.35 1.56 3.17
CA GLU A 26 -9.57 1.22 2.45
C GLU A 26 -9.90 -0.26 2.60
N GLU A 27 -11.18 -0.60 2.52
CA GLU A 27 -11.66 -1.97 2.40
C GLU A 27 -11.88 -2.34 0.92
N VAL A 28 -11.50 -3.56 0.55
CA VAL A 28 -11.71 -4.11 -0.79
C VAL A 28 -12.17 -5.55 -0.71
N ASN A 29 -12.95 -5.99 -1.71
CA ASN A 29 -13.27 -7.39 -1.89
C ASN A 29 -12.10 -8.11 -2.57
N LEU A 30 -11.45 -9.01 -1.85
CA LEU A 30 -10.51 -9.97 -2.41
C LEU A 30 -11.27 -10.98 -3.26
N SER A 31 -10.82 -11.13 -4.51
CA SER A 31 -11.31 -12.13 -5.46
C SER A 31 -11.07 -13.54 -4.94
N ASP A 32 -12.08 -14.39 -5.02
CA ASP A 32 -11.94 -15.82 -4.70
C ASP A 32 -11.35 -16.62 -5.89
N ASN A 33 -11.25 -16.01 -7.07
CA ASN A 33 -10.62 -16.60 -8.25
C ASN A 33 -9.08 -16.42 -8.19
N ILE A 34 -8.35 -17.53 -8.20
CA ILE A 34 -6.89 -17.60 -8.28
C ILE A 34 -6.53 -18.35 -9.56
N ASN A 35 -5.78 -17.72 -10.48
CA ASN A 35 -5.40 -18.36 -11.73
C ASN A 35 -4.20 -19.31 -11.55
N GLU A 36 -3.95 -20.17 -12.54
CA GLU A 36 -2.77 -21.04 -12.55
C GLU A 36 -1.47 -20.23 -12.36
N GLY A 37 -0.62 -20.69 -11.43
CA GLY A 37 0.62 -20.01 -11.07
C GLY A 37 0.49 -18.86 -10.07
N GLN A 38 -0.74 -18.47 -9.67
CA GLN A 38 -0.97 -17.47 -8.63
C GLN A 38 -1.15 -18.12 -7.25
N VAL A 39 -0.92 -17.33 -6.20
CA VAL A 39 -1.13 -17.74 -4.80
C VAL A 39 -1.85 -16.66 -4.02
N GLN A 40 -2.70 -17.07 -3.08
CA GLN A 40 -3.27 -16.18 -2.07
C GLN A 40 -2.43 -16.26 -0.80
N VAL A 41 -1.98 -15.12 -0.32
CA VAL A 41 -1.10 -15.01 0.85
C VAL A 41 -1.74 -14.19 1.96
N ARG A 42 -1.32 -14.46 3.19
CA ARG A 42 -1.62 -13.63 4.35
C ARG A 42 -0.36 -12.83 4.73
N THR A 43 -0.42 -11.52 4.59
CA THR A 43 0.65 -10.64 5.05
C THR A 43 0.77 -10.72 6.57
N LEU A 44 1.98 -10.98 7.08
CA LEU A 44 2.26 -11.05 8.53
C LEU A 44 2.96 -9.78 9.03
N TYR A 45 3.94 -9.29 8.26
CA TYR A 45 4.72 -8.09 8.56
C TYR A 45 5.02 -7.33 7.27
N LEU A 46 5.16 -6.01 7.40
CA LEU A 46 5.50 -5.09 6.31
C LEU A 46 6.61 -4.16 6.81
N SER A 47 7.68 -4.03 6.03
CA SER A 47 8.76 -3.08 6.31
C SER A 47 8.33 -1.67 5.90
N VAL A 48 8.90 -0.67 6.57
CA VAL A 48 8.88 0.73 6.14
C VAL A 48 10.34 1.19 6.10
N ASP A 49 10.80 1.55 4.92
CA ASP A 49 12.22 1.81 4.65
C ASP A 49 12.43 3.25 4.15
N PRO A 50 13.56 3.91 4.48
CA PRO A 50 13.83 5.29 4.05
C PRO A 50 13.75 5.52 2.53
N TYR A 51 14.04 4.51 1.70
CA TYR A 51 13.97 4.67 0.24
C TYR A 51 12.54 4.88 -0.28
N MET A 52 11.51 4.51 0.47
CA MET A 52 10.09 4.68 0.09
C MET A 52 9.68 6.15 -0.03
N LEU A 53 10.54 7.07 0.43
CA LEU A 53 10.36 8.52 0.37
C LEU A 53 10.64 9.14 -1.02
N THR A 54 11.09 8.35 -2.01
CA THR A 54 11.80 8.87 -3.19
C THR A 54 11.12 10.03 -3.94
N THR A 55 11.94 11.05 -4.17
CA THR A 55 11.57 12.42 -4.56
C THR A 55 11.97 12.77 -5.99
N TYR A 56 12.40 11.78 -6.78
CA TYR A 56 12.96 11.96 -8.12
C TYR A 56 11.99 11.47 -9.22
N PHE A 57 10.93 12.25 -9.48
CA PHE A 57 10.20 12.24 -10.75
C PHE A 57 9.90 13.69 -11.17
#